data_AF-A0A840WCR6-F1
#
_entry.id   AF-A0A840WCR6-F1
#
_cell.length_a   1.000
_cell.length_b   1.000
_cell.length_c   1.000
_cell.angle_alpha   90.00
_cell.angle_beta   90.00
_cell.angle_gamma   90.00
#
_symmetry.space_group_name_H-M   'P 1'
#
loop_
_entity.id
_entity.type
_entity.pdbx_description
1 polymer ?
#
loop_
_entity_poly.entity_id
_entity_poly.type
_entity_poly.pdbx_seq_one_letter_code
_entity_poly.pdbx_strand_id
1 'polypeptide(L)' 'MTEKTRAFTIRELYDLPAVVDLMTAARALHMGRTTAYKLARSGQFPCRLLRYGGTYRVVTAELLELLGVPLPERG' A
#
# COMPACT_ATOMS: atom_id res chain seq x y z
N MET A 1 4.65 -23.06 -3.97
CA MET A 1 4.23 -22.68 -2.61
C MET A 1 3.47 -21.36 -2.72
N THR A 2 2.16 -21.42 -2.93
CA THR A 2 1.30 -20.23 -3.07
C THR A 2 0.94 -19.76 -1.68
N GLU A 3 1.74 -18.84 -1.14
CA GLU A 3 1.37 -18.14 0.09
C GLU A 3 0.08 -17.37 -0.19
N LYS A 4 -1.02 -17.79 0.46
CA LYS A 4 -2.30 -17.09 0.41
C LYS A 4 -2.02 -15.67 0.88
N THR A 5 -2.05 -14.71 -0.05
CA THR A 5 -2.08 -13.28 0.19
C THR A 5 -3.23 -12.96 1.13
N ARG A 6 -3.02 -13.07 2.46
CA ARG A 6 -4.00 -12.61 3.45
C ARG A 6 -4.10 -11.10 3.31
N ALA A 7 -5.29 -10.59 3.05
CA ALA A 7 -5.52 -9.14 3.08
C ALA A 7 -5.09 -8.60 4.45
N PHE A 8 -4.56 -7.37 4.46
CA PHE A 8 -4.26 -6.68 5.71
C PHE A 8 -5.56 -6.43 6.48
N THR A 9 -5.53 -6.66 7.78
CA THR A 9 -6.57 -6.20 8.71
C THR A 9 -6.33 -4.73 9.06
N ILE A 10 -7.39 -4.04 9.51
CA ILE A 10 -7.30 -2.62 9.92
C ILE A 10 -6.22 -2.41 11.00
N ARG A 11 -6.08 -3.36 11.93
CA ARG A 11 -5.05 -3.30 12.97
C ARG A 11 -3.63 -3.41 12.42
N GLU A 12 -3.42 -4.29 11.45
CA GLU A 12 -2.11 -4.42 10.81
C GLU A 12 -1.75 -3.18 9.99
N LEU A 13 -2.75 -2.47 9.43
CA LEU A 13 -2.54 -1.22 8.70
C LEU A 13 -1.97 -0.11 9.60
N TYR A 14 -2.34 -0.09 10.88
CA TYR A 14 -1.81 0.84 11.87
C TYR A 14 -0.38 0.54 12.32
N ASP A 15 0.04 -0.72 12.23
CA ASP A 15 1.40 -1.15 12.59
C ASP A 15 2.39 -0.98 11.41
N LEU A 16 1.88 -0.57 10.24
CA LEU A 16 2.74 -0.34 9.08
C LEU A 16 3.67 0.86 9.30
N PRO A 17 4.92 0.78 8.81
CA PRO A 17 5.81 1.92 8.80
C PRO A 17 5.20 3.07 7.99
N ALA A 18 5.69 4.30 8.21
CA ALA A 18 5.20 5.50 7.52
C ALA A 18 5.19 5.38 5.98
N VAL A 19 6.04 4.49 5.45
CA VAL A 19 6.14 4.21 4.02
C VAL A 19 6.31 2.70 3.81
N VAL A 20 5.46 2.11 2.98
CA VAL A 20 5.50 0.68 2.61
C VAL A 20 5.93 0.49 1.16
N ASP A 21 6.25 -0.73 0.75
CA ASP A 21 6.50 -1.03 -0.66
C ASP A 21 5.19 -1.18 -1.45
N LEU A 22 5.30 -1.13 -2.78
CA LEU A 22 4.17 -1.26 -3.70
C LEU A 22 3.38 -2.57 -3.53
N MET A 23 4.05 -3.69 -3.24
CA MET A 23 3.35 -4.98 -3.09
C MET A 23 2.57 -5.04 -1.79
N THR A 24 3.10 -4.45 -0.71
CA THR A 24 2.40 -4.29 0.57
C THR A 24 1.14 -3.43 0.38
N ALA A 25 1.24 -2.27 -0.27
CA ALA A 25 0.06 -1.45 -0.56
C ALA A 25 -0.94 -2.16 -1.50
N ALA A 26 -0.45 -2.83 -2.54
CA ALA A 26 -1.30 -3.60 -3.44
C ALA A 26 -2.09 -4.69 -2.70
N ARG A 27 -1.44 -5.37 -1.75
CA ARG A 27 -2.06 -6.39 -0.90
C ARG A 27 -3.14 -5.79 0.01
N ALA A 28 -2.92 -4.61 0.57
CA ALA A 28 -3.93 -3.88 1.34
C ALA A 28 -5.15 -3.51 0.47
N LEU A 29 -4.92 -3.17 -0.81
CA LEU A 29 -5.97 -2.85 -1.78
C LEU A 29 -6.54 -4.08 -2.53
N HIS A 30 -6.21 -5.30 -2.12
CA HIS A 30 -6.61 -6.53 -2.80
C HIS A 30 -6.24 -6.59 -4.31
N MET A 31 -5.15 -5.93 -4.69
CA MET A 31 -4.63 -5.89 -6.06
C MET A 31 -3.57 -6.96 -6.31
N GLY A 32 -3.65 -7.59 -7.48
CA GLY A 32 -2.59 -8.49 -7.96
C GLY A 32 -1.31 -7.71 -8.34
N ARG A 33 -0.15 -8.38 -8.23
CA ARG A 33 1.18 -7.81 -8.54
C ARG A 33 1.23 -7.12 -9.91
N THR A 34 0.67 -7.77 -10.94
CA THR A 34 0.67 -7.25 -12.31
C THR A 34 -0.14 -5.95 -12.42
N THR A 35 -1.31 -5.88 -11.79
CA THR A 35 -2.15 -4.68 -11.79
C THR A 35 -1.47 -3.54 -11.06
N ALA A 36 -0.89 -3.83 -9.88
CA ALA A 36 -0.17 -2.84 -9.10
C ALA A 36 1.02 -2.25 -9.86
N TYR A 37 1.85 -3.08 -10.50
CA TYR A 37 2.97 -2.59 -11.31
C TYR A 37 2.53 -1.81 -12.56
N LYS A 38 1.43 -2.22 -13.21
CA LYS A 38 0.86 -1.48 -14.35
C LYS A 38 0.42 -0.08 -13.92
N LEU A 39 -0.35 0.03 -12.85
CA LEU A 39 -0.83 1.30 -12.30
C LEU A 39 0.31 2.17 -11.78
N ALA A 40 1.31 1.56 -11.13
CA ALA A 40 2.49 2.27 -10.65
C ALA A 40 3.31 2.87 -11.80
N ARG A 41 3.52 2.11 -12.89
CA ARG A 41 4.22 2.61 -14.08
C ARG A 41 3.43 3.65 -14.87
N SER A 42 2.10 3.55 -14.88
CA SER A 42 1.25 4.53 -15.56
C SER A 42 0.96 5.77 -14.71
N GLY A 43 1.44 5.82 -13.46
CA GLY A 43 1.16 6.91 -12.52
C GLY A 43 -0.30 6.97 -12.07
N GLN A 44 -1.08 5.90 -12.28
CA GLN A 44 -2.50 5.80 -11.93
C GLN A 44 -2.74 4.94 -10.68
N PHE A 45 -1.70 4.71 -9.88
CA PHE A 45 -1.90 4.04 -8.61
C PHE A 45 -2.71 4.96 -7.68
N PRO A 46 -3.73 4.44 -6.96
CA PRO A 46 -4.66 5.28 -6.22
C PRO A 46 -4.05 5.93 -4.97
N CYS A 47 -2.83 5.55 -4.60
CA CYS A 47 -2.05 6.17 -3.52
C CYS A 47 -0.80 6.84 -4.10
N ARG A 48 -0.33 7.89 -3.42
CA ARG A 48 0.94 8.55 -3.77
C ARG A 48 2.12 7.59 -3.72
N LEU A 49 2.80 7.45 -4.86
CA LEU A 49 4.02 6.67 -5.00
C LEU A 49 5.26 7.55 -4.93
N LEU A 50 6.15 7.24 -3.99
CA LEU A 50 7.51 7.76 -3.93
C LEU A 50 8.44 6.80 -4.69
N ARG A 51 9.24 7.33 -5.61
CA ARG A 51 10.20 6.54 -6.37
C ARG A 51 11.62 6.82 -5.88
N TYR A 52 12.22 5.86 -5.18
CA TYR A 52 13.60 5.94 -4.72
C TYR A 52 14.45 4.87 -5.40
N GLY A 53 15.47 5.28 -6.17
CA GLY A 53 16.48 4.37 -6.72
C GLY A 53 15.94 3.21 -7.58
N GLY A 54 14.75 3.34 -8.16
CA GLY A 54 14.10 2.28 -8.96
C GLY A 54 13.07 1.44 -8.20
N THR A 55 12.89 1.66 -6.90
CA THR A 55 11.82 1.04 -6.10
C THR A 55 10.65 1.99 -5.90
N TYR A 56 9.44 1.43 -5.91
CA TYR A 56 8.21 2.16 -5.58
C TYR A 56 7.88 1.98 -4.10
N ARG A 57 7.56 3.10 -3.47
CA ARG A 57 7.19 3.21 -2.07
C ARG A 57 5.87 3.94 -1.97
N VAL A 58 4.99 3.51 -1.08
CA VAL A 58 3.64 4.08 -0.91
C VAL A 58 3.57 4.70 0.48
N VAL A 59 3.05 5.93 0.56
CA VAL A 59 2.83 6.58 1.86
C VAL A 59 1.62 5.92 2.52
N THR A 60 1.82 5.38 3.72
CA THR A 60 0.77 4.66 4.45
C THR A 60 -0.41 5.57 4.82
N ALA A 61 -0.16 6.87 5.03
CA ALA A 61 -1.22 7.86 5.27
C ALA A 61 -2.23 7.93 4.13
N GLU A 62 -1.77 7.99 2.87
CA GLU A 62 -2.65 8.03 1.71
C GLU A 62 -3.38 6.71 1.49
N LEU A 63 -2.76 5.58 1.90
CA LEU A 63 -3.39 4.27 1.88
C LEU A 63 -4.53 4.17 2.91
N LEU A 64 -4.29 4.69 4.12
CA LEU A 64 -5.29 4.78 5.20
C LEU A 64 -6.46 5.68 4.79
N GLU A 65 -6.16 6.88 4.27
CA GLU A 65 -7.16 7.82 3.76
C GLU A 65 -8.02 7.21 2.64
N LEU A 66 -7.39 6.54 1.67
CA LEU A 66 -8.10 5.87 0.57
C LEU A 66 -9.05 4.77 1.07
N LEU A 67 -8.66 4.05 2.13
CA LEU A 67 -9.47 3.01 2.75
C LEU A 67 -10.55 3.57 3.70
N GLY A 68 -10.61 4.88 3.90
CA GLY A 68 -11.54 5.53 4.84
C GLY A 68 -11.22 5.19 6.31
N VAL A 69 -9.99 4.78 6.58
CA VAL A 69 -9.52 4.44 7.93
C VAL A 69 -8.83 5.69 8.49
N PRO A 70 -9.30 6.26 9.61
CA PRO A 70 -8.65 7.42 10.21
C PRO A 70 -7.21 7.06 10.55
N LEU A 71 -6.27 7.98 10.34
CA LEU A 71 -4.90 7.80 10.84
C LEU A 71 -4.95 7.50 12.34
N PRO A 72 -4.13 6.57 12.86
CA PRO A 72 -4.11 6.32 14.28
C PRO A 72 -3.68 7.62 14.96
N GLU A 73 -4.53 8.11 15.87
CA GLU A 73 -4.21 9.23 16.75
C GLU A 73 -2.82 8.94 17.33
N ARG A 74 -1.84 9.80 17.06
CA ARG A 74 -0.49 9.64 17.59
C ARG A 74 -0.56 9.77 19.12
N GLY A 75 -0.76 8.64 19.80
CA GLY A 75 -0.64 8.51 21.25
C GLY A 75 0.81 8.46 21.67
#